data_AF-A0A951CS30-F1
#
_entry.id   AF-A0A951CS30-F1
#
_cell.length_a   1.000
_cell.length_b   1.000
_cell.length_c   1.000
_cell.angle_alpha   90.00
_cell.angle_beta   90.00
_cell.angle_gamma   90.00
#
_symmetry.space_group_name_H-M   'P 1'
#
loop_
_entity.id
_entity.type
_entity.pdbx_description
1 polymer ?
#
loop_
_entity_poly.entity_id
_entity_poly.type
_entity_poly.pdbx_seq_one_letter_code
_entity_poly.pdbx_strand_id
1 'polypeptide(L)' 'MTVGITTQIDLDDRGVAWISGTRVKVAEVVLDKIAHGWSPEEIDFQHPHLSLAQITRGLGLLL' A
#
# COMPACT_ATOMS: atom_id res chain seq x y z
N MET A 1 -3.53 0.23 -27.67
CA MET A 1 -3.10 -0.38 -26.40
C MET A 1 -3.35 0.67 -25.32
N THR A 2 -4.45 0.55 -24.59
CA THR A 2 -4.80 1.52 -23.55
C THR A 2 -4.06 1.11 -22.29
N VAL A 3 -3.05 1.89 -21.90
CA VAL A 3 -2.47 1.76 -20.56
C VAL A 3 -3.57 2.14 -19.59
N GLY A 4 -4.18 1.14 -18.95
CA GLY A 4 -5.03 1.39 -17.81
C GLY A 4 -4.17 2.01 -16.72
N ILE A 5 -4.55 3.18 -16.22
CA ILE A 5 -4.02 3.66 -14.96
C ILE A 5 -4.47 2.66 -13.89
N THR A 6 -3.61 1.72 -13.53
CA THR A 6 -3.87 0.86 -12.38
C THR A 6 -3.78 1.75 -11.15
N THR A 7 -4.92 2.27 -10.69
CA THR A 7 -5.02 2.85 -9.35
C THR A 7 -4.43 1.82 -8.40
N GLN A 8 -3.42 2.19 -7.62
CA GLN A 8 -2.73 1.24 -6.72
C GLN A 8 -3.49 1.02 -5.41
N ILE A 9 -4.57 1.78 -5.19
CA ILE A 9 -5.41 1.73 -4.01
C ILE A 9 -6.88 1.62 -4.44
N ASP A 10 -7.58 0.62 -3.92
CA ASP A 10 -9.02 0.42 -4.09
C ASP A 10 -9.74 0.81 -2.79
N LEU A 11 -10.89 1.49 -2.90
CA LEU A 11 -11.78 1.74 -1.76
C LEU A 11 -12.96 0.77 -1.81
N ASP A 12 -13.24 0.09 -0.70
CA ASP A 12 -14.46 -0.70 -0.58
C ASP A 12 -15.69 0.18 -0.27
N ASP A 13 -16.87 -0.44 -0.26
CA ASP A 13 -18.16 0.18 0.04
C ASP A 13 -18.25 0.77 1.46
N ARG A 14 -17.32 0.41 2.35
CA ARG A 14 -17.21 0.91 3.72
C ARG A 14 -16.11 1.97 3.85
N GLY A 15 -15.49 2.38 2.75
CA GLY A 15 -14.40 3.37 2.74
C GLY A 15 -13.06 2.84 3.24
N VAL A 16 -12.88 1.52 3.32
CA VAL A 16 -11.58 0.92 3.66
C VAL A 16 -10.70 0.96 2.42
N ALA A 17 -9.49 1.51 2.57
CA ALA A 17 -8.48 1.54 1.52
C ALA A 17 -7.66 0.24 1.50
N TRP A 18 -7.59 -0.38 0.34
CA TRP A 18 -6.90 -1.64 0.06
C TRP A 18 -5.81 -1.41 -0.99
N ILE A 19 -4.68 -2.11 -0.88
CA ILE A 19 -3.69 -2.11 -1.95
C ILE A 19 -4.23 -2.94 -3.11
N SER A 20 -4.39 -2.33 -4.29
CA SER A 20 -5.05 -2.95 -5.45
C SER A 20 -4.38 -4.24 -5.87
N GLY A 21 -5.18 -5.25 -6.16
CA GLY A 21 -4.71 -6.60 -6.51
C GLY A 21 -4.19 -7.42 -5.32
N THR A 22 -4.38 -6.96 -4.08
CA THR A 22 -3.94 -7.66 -2.86
C THR A 22 -5.08 -7.72 -1.83
N ARG A 23 -4.83 -8.42 -0.71
CA ARG A 23 -5.72 -8.42 0.46
C ARG A 23 -5.19 -7.55 1.60
N VAL A 24 -4.18 -6.73 1.32
CA VAL A 24 -3.51 -5.88 2.31
C VAL A 24 -4.23 -4.55 2.40
N LYS A 25 -4.50 -4.10 3.62
CA LYS A 25 -5.07 -2.76 3.84
C LYS A 25 -3.97 -1.72 3.82
N VAL A 26 -4.27 -0.52 3.32
CA VAL A 26 -3.36 0.63 3.43
C VAL A 26 -2.98 0.88 4.90
N ALA A 27 -3.94 0.73 5.82
CA ALA A 27 -3.72 0.89 7.25
C ALA A 27 -2.68 -0.08 7.84
N GLU A 28 -2.50 -1.28 7.28
CA GLU A 28 -1.51 -2.26 7.74
C GLU A 28 -0.09 -1.79 7.37
N VAL A 29 0.11 -1.36 6.12
CA VAL A 29 1.38 -0.77 5.63
C VAL A 29 1.73 0.50 6.41
N VAL A 30 0.73 1.34 6.68
CA VAL A 30 0.86 2.53 7.51
C VAL A 30 1.28 2.18 8.93
N LEU A 31 0.67 1.14 9.52
CA LEU A 31 1.00 0.71 10.87
C LEU A 31 2.46 0.28 10.98
N ASP A 32 2.98 -0.45 10.01
CA ASP A 32 4.40 -0.82 9.96
C ASP A 32 5.32 0.40 9.97
N LYS A 33 4.97 1.44 9.20
CA LYS A 33 5.72 2.69 9.17
C LYS A 33 5.70 3.42 10.52
N ILE A 34 4.54 3.56 11.16
CA ILE A 34 4.40 4.37 12.38
C ILE A 34 4.81 3.62 13.65
N ALA A 35 4.57 2.30 13.72
CA ALA A 35 4.84 1.49 14.90
C ALA A 35 6.28 1.01 14.94
N HIS A 36 6.87 0.69 13.78
CA HIS A 36 8.24 0.17 13.70
C HIS A 36 9.23 1.16 13.10
N GLY A 37 8.77 2.25 12.48
CA GLY A 37 9.64 3.23 11.84
C GLY A 37 10.24 2.79 10.50
N TRP A 38 9.87 1.61 10.00
CA TRP A 38 10.45 0.98 8.82
C TRP A 38 10.43 1.88 7.59
N SER A 39 11.49 1.84 6.78
CA SER A 39 11.50 2.46 5.47
C SER A 39 10.57 1.69 4.51
N PRO A 40 10.19 2.28 3.37
CA PRO A 40 9.49 1.56 2.31
C PRO A 40 10.23 0.27 1.88
N GLU A 41 11.56 0.29 1.85
CA GLU A 41 12.41 -0.86 1.53
C GLU A 41 12.38 -1.95 2.61
N GLU A 42 12.36 -1.57 3.89
CA GLU A 42 12.17 -2.56 4.97
C GLU A 42 10.76 -3.17 4.96
N ILE A 43 9.73 -2.38 4.65
CA ILE A 43 8.37 -2.89 4.48
C ILE A 43 8.30 -3.85 3.28
N ASP A 44 8.95 -3.52 2.17
CA ASP A 44 9.05 -4.39 0.98
C ASP A 44 9.72 -5.73 1.32
N PHE A 45 10.77 -5.69 2.14
CA PHE A 45 11.45 -6.89 2.63
C PHE A 45 10.55 -7.79 3.51
N GLN A 46 9.67 -7.19 4.32
CA GLN A 46 8.72 -7.95 5.17
C GLN A 46 7.48 -8.42 4.40
N HIS A 47 7.10 -7.69 3.34
CA HIS A 47 5.93 -7.97 2.50
C HIS A 47 6.33 -8.19 1.04
N PRO A 48 7.02 -9.29 0.70
CA PRO A 48 7.59 -9.52 -0.64
C PRO A 48 6.55 -9.69 -1.77
N HIS A 49 5.26 -9.71 -1.42
CA HIS A 49 4.15 -9.77 -2.35
C HIS A 49 3.58 -8.38 -2.70
N LEU A 50 4.06 -7.34 -2.03
CA LEU A 50 3.81 -5.94 -2.36
C LEU A 50 5.01 -5.41 -3.14
N SER A 51 4.73 -4.56 -4.13
CA SER A 51 5.79 -3.79 -4.78
C SER A 51 6.12 -2.53 -3.99
N LEU A 52 7.38 -2.10 -4.03
CA LEU A 52 7.81 -0.80 -3.51
C LEU A 52 6.91 0.37 -3.96
N ALA A 53 6.40 0.32 -5.20
CA ALA A 53 5.47 1.33 -5.71
C ALA A 53 4.11 1.31 -4.98
N GLN A 54 3.55 0.13 -4.71
CA GLN A 54 2.31 -0.02 -3.93
C GLN A 54 2.52 0.45 -2.48
N ILE A 55 3.65 0.08 -1.86
CA ILE A 55 4.01 0.51 -0.50
C ILE A 55 4.12 2.03 -0.42
N THR A 56 4.89 2.63 -1.33
CA THR A 56 5.07 4.08 -1.40
C THR A 56 3.73 4.79 -1.57
N ARG A 57 2.81 4.23 -2.37
CA ARG A 57 1.50 4.84 -2.58
C ARG A 57 0.58 4.73 -1.37
N GLY A 58 0.60 3.59 -0.67
CA GLY A 58 -0.11 3.42 0.60
C GLY A 58 0.37 4.42 1.66
N LEU A 59 1.69 4.60 1.78
CA LEU A 59 2.28 5.54 2.74
C LEU A 59 2.01 7.01 2.40
N GLY A 60 1.92 7.35 1.11
CA GLY A 60 1.62 8.70 0.65
C GLY A 60 0.22 9.20 0.97
N LEU A 61 -0.71 8.33 1.40
CA LEU A 61 -2.08 8.71 1.79
C LEU A 61 -2.13 9.40 3.18
N LEU A 62 -1.04 9.37 3.95
CA LEU A 62 -0.95 9.98 5.28
C LEU A 62 -0.46 11.44 5.29
N LEU A 63 -0.12 12.01 4.13
CA LEU A 63 0.44 13.36 4.00
C LEU A 63 -0.56 14.34 3.39
#